data_AF-A0A935Y6K4-F1
#
_entry.id   AF-A0A935Y6K4-F1
#
_cell.length_a   1.000
_cell.length_b   1.000
_cell.length_c   1.000
_cell.angle_alpha   90.00
_cell.angle_beta   90.00
_cell.angle_gamma   90.00
#
_symmetry.space_group_name_H-M   'P 1'
#
loop_
_entity.id
_entity.type
_entity.pdbx_description
1 polymer ?
#
loop_
_entity_poly.entity_id
_entity_poly.type
_entity_poly.pdbx_seq_one_letter_code
_entity_poly.pdbx_strand_id
1 'polypeptide(L)'
;MVNKQVELNPSYIVQSKDKIFYQGNLITPEEKKVYILINKPKNTVTTSKDEKNRKTVLDMVSNSVKERVYPVGRLDRNTTGLLLLTNDGELSQKLAHPSFQVKKIYHVVLHKNLSVPDFQKISEGLILEDGKAKVDGISYVDGKKMK
;
A
#
# COMPACT_ATOMS: atom_id res chain seq x y z
N MET A 1 1.86 11.71 -28.29
CA MET A 1 1.13 12.55 -29.25
C MET A 1 -0.29 12.72 -28.76
N VAL A 2 -0.86 13.90 -28.91
CA VAL A 2 -2.28 14.19 -28.67
C VAL A 2 -2.89 14.49 -30.03
N ASN A 3 -3.96 13.79 -30.42
CA ASN A 3 -4.64 13.99 -31.69
C ASN A 3 -3.69 13.93 -32.91
N LYS A 4 -2.70 13.00 -32.87
CA LYS A 4 -1.64 12.83 -33.88
C LYS A 4 -0.68 14.01 -34.05
N GLN A 5 -0.61 14.92 -33.08
CA GLN A 5 0.43 15.94 -32.99
C GLN A 5 1.36 15.64 -31.81
N VAL A 6 2.65 15.91 -31.97
CA VAL A 6 3.61 15.78 -30.87
C VAL A 6 3.26 16.86 -29.85
N GLU A 7 2.99 16.42 -28.62
CA GLU A 7 2.78 17.28 -27.47
C GLU A 7 3.96 17.06 -26.53
N LEU A 8 4.67 18.14 -26.19
CA LEU A 8 5.86 18.13 -25.34
C LEU A 8 5.61 18.80 -23.99
N ASN A 9 4.48 19.48 -23.81
CA ASN A 9 4.11 20.09 -22.55
C ASN A 9 3.61 19.03 -21.55
N PRO A 10 4.35 18.74 -20.47
CA PRO A 10 3.93 17.77 -19.46
C PRO A 10 2.69 18.21 -18.67
N SER A 11 2.33 19.49 -18.74
CA SER A 11 1.15 20.07 -18.06
C SER A 11 -0.11 20.11 -18.94
N TYR A 12 -0.06 19.51 -20.14
CA TYR A 12 -1.23 19.45 -21.01
C TYR A 12 -2.39 18.69 -20.33
N ILE A 13 -3.54 19.34 -20.20
CA ILE A 13 -4.74 18.73 -19.62
C ILE A 13 -5.50 18.00 -20.72
N VAL A 14 -5.50 16.68 -20.66
CA VAL A 14 -6.20 15.80 -21.60
C VAL A 14 -7.71 15.96 -21.46
N GLN A 15 -8.39 16.19 -22.58
CA GLN A 15 -9.85 16.23 -22.66
C GLN A 15 -10.43 14.87 -23.04
N SER A 16 -11.69 14.60 -22.70
CA SER A 16 -12.34 13.31 -22.97
C SER A 16 -12.41 12.94 -24.45
N LYS A 17 -12.33 13.92 -25.36
CA LYS A 17 -12.34 13.71 -26.82
C LYS A 17 -10.95 13.51 -27.43
N ASP A 18 -9.89 13.70 -26.65
CA ASP A 18 -8.52 13.59 -27.14
C ASP A 18 -8.13 12.13 -27.39
N LYS A 19 -7.41 11.91 -28.49
CA LYS A 19 -6.81 10.61 -28.82
C LYS A 19 -5.33 10.65 -28.46
N ILE A 20 -4.96 9.89 -27.45
CA ILE A 20 -3.58 9.84 -26.94
C ILE A 20 -2.83 8.70 -27.61
N PHE A 21 -1.66 9.00 -28.18
CA PHE A 21 -0.82 7.97 -28.79
C PHE A 21 0.58 7.96 -28.15
N TYR A 22 1.10 6.76 -27.91
CA TYR A 22 2.48 6.53 -27.50
C TYR A 22 3.15 5.55 -28.47
N GLN A 23 4.28 5.96 -29.06
CA GLN A 23 5.00 5.19 -30.08
C GLN A 23 4.08 4.69 -31.22
N GLY A 24 3.12 5.51 -31.64
CA GLY A 24 2.15 5.18 -32.69
C GLY A 24 0.93 4.38 -32.22
N ASN A 25 0.93 3.82 -31.00
CA ASN A 25 -0.19 3.06 -30.46
C ASN A 25 -1.19 3.97 -29.75
N LEU A 26 -2.48 3.81 -30.04
CA LEU A 26 -3.56 4.50 -29.34
C LEU A 26 -3.64 3.97 -27.90
N ILE A 27 -3.59 4.88 -26.92
CA ILE A 27 -3.79 4.57 -25.51
C ILE A 27 -5.26 4.83 -25.18
N THR A 28 -5.91 3.85 -24.59
CA THR A 28 -7.26 3.96 -24.01
C THR A 28 -7.16 4.00 -22.48
N PRO A 29 -7.94 4.85 -21.79
CA PRO A 29 -8.00 4.83 -20.34
C PRO A 29 -8.45 3.47 -19.80
N GLU A 30 -7.97 3.09 -18.61
CA GLU A 30 -8.55 1.96 -17.87
C GLU A 30 -9.89 2.39 -17.26
N GLU A 31 -11.00 1.91 -17.81
CA GLU A 31 -12.34 2.27 -17.32
C GLU A 31 -12.77 1.44 -16.11
N LYS A 32 -12.30 0.19 -16.02
CA LYS A 32 -12.71 -0.72 -14.96
C LYS A 32 -11.79 -0.61 -13.75
N LYS A 33 -12.36 -0.15 -12.64
CA LYS A 33 -11.69 -0.13 -11.34
C LYS A 33 -11.67 -1.52 -10.72
N VAL A 34 -10.53 -1.91 -10.18
CA VAL A 34 -10.30 -3.21 -9.53
C VAL A 34 -9.84 -3.00 -8.10
N TYR A 35 -10.41 -3.76 -7.18
CA TYR A 35 -10.08 -3.71 -5.76
C TYR A 35 -9.94 -5.14 -5.23
N ILE A 36 -8.74 -5.49 -4.77
CA ILE A 36 -8.43 -6.84 -4.29
C ILE A 36 -7.86 -6.72 -2.89
N LEU A 37 -8.51 -7.38 -1.94
CA LEU A 37 -7.93 -7.56 -0.61
C LEU A 37 -7.25 -8.92 -0.56
N ILE A 38 -5.97 -8.92 -0.20
CA ILE A 38 -5.22 -10.14 0.04
C ILE A 38 -4.79 -10.22 1.49
N ASN A 39 -4.75 -11.44 2.03
CA ASN A 39 -3.96 -11.73 3.21
C ASN A 39 -2.54 -12.10 2.74
N LYS A 40 -1.63 -11.12 2.78
CA LYS A 40 -0.25 -11.31 2.36
C LYS A 40 0.44 -12.33 3.29
N PRO A 41 1.03 -13.41 2.77
CA PRO A 41 1.79 -14.35 3.58
C PRO A 41 3.20 -13.83 3.87
N LYS A 42 3.90 -14.53 4.78
CA LYS A 42 5.34 -14.31 5.02
C LYS A 42 6.15 -14.62 3.76
N ASN A 43 7.41 -14.18 3.75
CA ASN A 43 8.36 -14.42 2.66
C ASN A 43 7.96 -13.87 1.28
N THR A 44 6.97 -12.97 1.22
CA THR A 44 6.49 -12.34 -0.02
C THR A 44 6.81 -10.85 0.00
N VAL A 45 7.28 -10.28 -1.10
CA VAL A 45 7.69 -8.87 -1.19
C VAL A 45 6.54 -8.00 -1.70
N THR A 46 6.33 -6.84 -1.07
CA THR A 46 5.37 -5.84 -1.55
C THR A 46 6.05 -4.90 -2.56
N THR A 47 6.08 -5.30 -3.82
CA THR A 47 6.65 -4.51 -4.93
C THR A 47 5.94 -4.82 -6.25
N SER A 48 5.92 -3.85 -7.17
CA SER A 48 5.42 -4.05 -8.54
C SER A 48 6.47 -4.62 -9.49
N LYS A 49 7.75 -4.55 -9.13
CA LYS A 49 8.86 -5.12 -9.89
C LYS A 49 9.93 -5.59 -8.90
N ASP A 50 10.34 -6.84 -8.99
CA ASP A 50 11.41 -7.39 -8.15
C ASP A 50 12.67 -7.66 -8.98
N GLU A 51 13.81 -7.18 -8.50
CA GLU A 51 15.11 -7.33 -9.18
C GLU A 51 15.86 -8.61 -8.77
N LYS A 52 15.39 -9.30 -7.73
CA LYS A 52 16.05 -10.46 -7.12
C LYS A 52 15.26 -11.75 -7.30
N ASN A 53 14.30 -11.75 -8.23
CA ASN A 53 13.42 -12.87 -8.57
C ASN A 53 12.72 -13.49 -7.34
N ARG A 54 12.33 -12.66 -6.37
CA ARG A 54 11.59 -13.04 -5.17
C ARG A 54 10.09 -13.03 -5.47
N LYS A 55 9.34 -13.91 -4.80
CA LYS A 55 7.88 -13.93 -4.85
C LYS A 55 7.30 -12.59 -4.40
N THR A 56 6.43 -12.02 -5.22
CA THR A 56 5.74 -10.75 -4.98
C THR A 56 4.26 -10.94 -4.69
N VAL A 57 3.63 -9.89 -4.18
CA VAL A 57 2.18 -9.84 -3.98
C VAL A 57 1.40 -9.85 -5.29
N LEU A 58 2.01 -9.42 -6.41
CA LEU A 58 1.37 -9.45 -7.73
C LEU A 58 1.34 -10.87 -8.31
N ASP A 59 2.36 -11.69 -8.02
CA ASP A 59 2.38 -13.10 -8.43
C ASP A 59 1.21 -13.89 -7.85
N MET A 60 0.63 -13.42 -6.73
CA MET A 60 -0.52 -14.07 -6.10
C MET A 60 -1.84 -13.83 -6.84
N VAL A 61 -1.92 -12.76 -7.64
CA VAL A 61 -3.18 -12.34 -8.32
C VAL A 61 -3.06 -12.32 -9.84
N SER A 62 -1.87 -12.61 -10.39
CA SER A 62 -1.54 -12.51 -11.81
C SER A 62 -2.49 -13.30 -12.73
N ASN A 63 -2.99 -14.44 -12.26
CA ASN A 63 -3.92 -15.29 -13.03
C ASN A 63 -5.40 -14.94 -12.82
N SER A 64 -5.71 -14.01 -11.90
CA SER A 64 -7.08 -13.70 -11.49
C SER A 64 -7.58 -12.33 -11.98
N VAL A 65 -6.67 -11.45 -12.41
CA VAL A 65 -7.00 -10.08 -12.83
C VAL A 65 -6.24 -9.74 -14.11
N LYS A 66 -6.95 -9.16 -15.07
CA LYS A 66 -6.39 -8.76 -16.37
C LYS A 66 -5.83 -7.34 -16.32
N GLU A 67 -6.47 -6.50 -15.53
CA GLU A 67 -6.14 -5.09 -15.32
C GLU A 67 -4.86 -4.94 -14.49
N ARG A 68 -4.11 -3.86 -14.73
CA ARG A 68 -2.86 -3.62 -14.02
C ARG A 68 -3.15 -3.05 -12.62
N VAL A 69 -3.00 -3.87 -11.58
CA VAL A 69 -3.12 -3.44 -10.19
C VAL A 69 -1.76 -3.21 -9.52
N TYR A 70 -1.74 -2.41 -8.47
CA TYR A 70 -0.56 -2.14 -7.64
C TYR A 70 -0.93 -2.13 -6.15
N PRO A 71 0.03 -2.42 -5.25
CA PRO A 71 -0.22 -2.41 -3.82
C PRO A 71 -0.42 -1.00 -3.27
N VAL A 72 -1.39 -0.87 -2.37
CA VAL A 72 -1.64 0.35 -1.59
C VAL A 72 -0.83 0.27 -0.30
N GLY A 73 0.26 1.05 -0.26
CA GLY A 73 1.23 0.97 0.82
C GLY A 73 2.09 -0.29 0.76
N ARG A 74 2.79 -0.59 1.86
CA ARG A 74 3.75 -1.69 1.93
C ARG A 74 3.63 -2.43 3.26
N LEU A 75 3.67 -3.76 3.18
CA LEU A 75 4.01 -4.62 4.31
C LEU A 75 5.41 -5.20 4.07
N ASP A 76 6.19 -5.30 5.15
CA ASP A 76 7.51 -5.92 5.08
C ASP A 76 7.41 -7.39 4.67
N ARG A 77 8.54 -7.93 4.20
CA ARG A 77 8.61 -9.30 3.68
C ARG A 77 8.04 -10.34 4.64
N ASN A 78 8.35 -10.19 5.92
CA ASN A 78 7.96 -11.13 6.99
C ASN A 78 6.67 -10.74 7.71
N THR A 79 6.11 -9.57 7.41
CA THR A 79 4.82 -9.13 7.93
C THR A 79 3.70 -9.78 7.12
N THR A 80 2.70 -10.28 7.83
CA THR A 80 1.48 -10.88 7.27
C THR A 80 0.30 -9.96 7.45
N GLY A 81 -0.75 -10.19 6.68
CA GLY A 81 -2.05 -9.56 6.93
C GLY A 81 -2.60 -8.84 5.73
N LEU A 82 -3.55 -7.96 5.99
CA LEU A 82 -4.35 -7.30 4.98
C LEU A 82 -3.51 -6.35 4.11
N LEU A 83 -3.57 -6.54 2.80
CA LEU A 83 -3.01 -5.61 1.81
C LEU A 83 -4.02 -5.42 0.69
N LEU A 84 -4.26 -4.16 0.32
CA LEU A 84 -5.09 -3.78 -0.81
C LEU A 84 -4.23 -3.68 -2.08
N LEU A 85 -4.71 -4.27 -3.17
CA LEU A 85 -4.21 -4.05 -4.52
C LEU A 85 -5.32 -3.36 -5.34
N THR A 86 -4.99 -2.29 -6.04
CA THR A 86 -5.95 -1.57 -6.89
C THR A 86 -5.28 -0.90 -8.08
N ASN A 87 -6.04 -0.60 -9.13
CA ASN A 87 -5.64 0.33 -10.19
C ASN A 87 -6.17 1.76 -9.95
N ASP A 88 -6.90 1.98 -8.85
CA ASP A 88 -7.49 3.26 -8.51
C ASP A 88 -6.52 4.20 -7.78
N GLY A 89 -5.94 5.13 -8.53
CA GLY A 89 -4.89 6.03 -8.03
C GLY A 89 -5.37 6.99 -6.95
N GLU A 90 -6.61 7.46 -7.06
CA GLU A 90 -7.20 8.38 -6.09
C GLU A 90 -7.40 7.69 -4.73
N LEU A 91 -7.99 6.50 -4.72
CA LEU A 91 -8.15 5.71 -3.50
C LEU A 91 -6.80 5.32 -2.92
N SER A 92 -5.86 4.87 -3.75
CA SER A 92 -4.52 4.50 -3.31
C SER A 92 -3.82 5.67 -2.61
N GLN A 93 -3.87 6.87 -3.21
CA GLN A 93 -3.31 8.08 -2.62
C GLN A 93 -3.99 8.42 -1.30
N LYS A 94 -5.33 8.35 -1.24
CA LYS A 94 -6.10 8.65 -0.03
C LYS A 94 -5.75 7.71 1.13
N LEU A 95 -5.52 6.43 0.85
CA LEU A 95 -5.19 5.43 1.86
C LEU A 95 -3.71 5.43 2.27
N ALA A 96 -2.81 5.76 1.34
CA ALA A 96 -1.37 5.71 1.58
C ALA A 96 -0.81 7.02 2.17
N HIS A 97 -1.36 8.17 1.77
CA HIS A 97 -0.78 9.46 2.12
C HIS A 97 -1.03 9.83 3.59
N PRO A 98 0.01 10.20 4.38
CA PRO A 98 -0.12 10.43 5.82
C PRO A 98 -1.15 11.51 6.21
N SER A 99 -1.40 12.51 5.35
CA SER A 99 -2.33 13.61 5.65
C SER A 99 -3.78 13.14 5.89
N PHE A 100 -4.16 11.99 5.34
CA PHE A 100 -5.51 11.45 5.51
C PHE A 100 -5.66 10.64 6.80
N GLN A 101 -4.57 10.40 7.54
CA GLN A 101 -4.57 9.76 8.86
C GLN A 101 -5.39 8.45 8.92
N VAL A 102 -5.33 7.67 7.84
CA VAL A 102 -6.04 6.39 7.77
C VAL A 102 -5.39 5.42 8.77
N LYS A 103 -6.18 4.97 9.74
CA LYS A 103 -5.73 4.10 10.82
C LYS A 103 -5.27 2.75 10.28
N LYS A 104 -4.12 2.28 10.77
CA LYS A 104 -3.56 0.96 10.50
C LYS A 104 -3.43 0.22 11.82
N ILE A 105 -4.08 -0.93 11.94
CA ILE A 105 -4.13 -1.72 13.16
C ILE A 105 -3.27 -2.96 12.96
N TYR A 106 -2.40 -3.24 13.92
CA TYR A 106 -1.48 -4.37 13.87
C TYR A 106 -1.68 -5.27 15.08
N HIS A 107 -1.66 -6.58 14.85
CA HIS A 107 -1.45 -7.58 15.90
C HIS A 107 0.03 -7.93 15.93
N VAL A 108 0.70 -7.60 17.03
CA VAL A 108 2.13 -7.83 17.24
C VAL A 108 2.34 -8.93 18.26
N VAL A 109 3.21 -9.89 17.94
CA VAL A 109 3.63 -10.96 18.86
C VAL A 109 5.08 -10.68 19.27
N LEU A 110 5.34 -10.71 20.57
CA LEU A 110 6.65 -10.42 21.16
C LEU A 110 7.32 -11.71 21.65
N HIS A 111 8.65 -11.71 21.65
CA HIS A 111 9.46 -12.82 22.20
C HIS A 111 9.52 -12.81 23.74
N LYS A 112 9.16 -11.69 24.37
CA LYS A 112 9.06 -11.48 25.81
C LYS A 112 7.74 -10.79 26.13
N ASN A 113 7.28 -10.94 27.37
CA ASN A 113 6.13 -10.19 27.85
C ASN A 113 6.40 -8.68 27.77
N LEU A 114 5.38 -7.92 27.36
CA LEU A 114 5.44 -6.47 27.41
C LEU A 114 5.29 -6.04 28.88
N SER A 115 6.29 -5.31 29.40
CA SER A 115 6.23 -4.81 30.76
C SER A 115 5.22 -3.66 30.87
N VAL A 116 4.66 -3.44 32.06
CA VAL A 116 3.77 -2.28 32.31
C VAL A 116 4.46 -0.95 32.04
N PRO A 117 5.72 -0.72 32.47
CA PRO A 117 6.44 0.51 32.13
C PRO A 117 6.60 0.72 30.61
N ASP A 118 6.91 -0.34 29.85
CA ASP A 118 7.07 -0.22 28.39
C ASP A 118 5.73 0.03 27.70
N PHE A 119 4.65 -0.61 28.18
CA PHE A 119 3.29 -0.34 27.70
C PHE A 119 2.93 1.15 27.84
N GLN A 120 3.19 1.74 29.02
CA GLN A 120 2.93 3.15 29.29
C GLN A 120 3.73 4.06 28.34
N LYS A 121 5.04 3.81 28.20
CA LYS A 121 5.90 4.55 27.27
C LYS A 121 5.40 4.48 25.83
N ILE A 122 4.98 3.30 25.35
CA ILE A 122 4.44 3.15 24.00
C ILE A 122 3.13 3.94 23.85
N SER A 123 2.25 3.90 24.86
CA SER A 123 0.96 4.60 24.84
C SER A 123 1.09 6.14 24.82
N GLU A 124 2.14 6.69 25.42
CA GLU A 124 2.45 8.13 25.42
C GLU A 124 3.21 8.58 24.15
N GLY A 125 3.73 7.61 23.40
CA GLY A 125 4.57 7.81 22.23
C GLY A 125 6.07 7.75 22.55
N LEU A 126 6.85 7.33 21.56
CA LEU A 126 8.28 7.08 21.70
C LEU A 126 9.10 8.05 20.83
N ILE A 127 10.33 8.34 21.23
CA ILE A 127 11.31 8.98 20.36
C ILE A 127 12.12 7.88 19.67
N LEU A 128 12.04 7.84 18.35
CA LEU A 128 12.83 6.98 17.47
C LEU A 128 13.91 7.82 16.78
N GLU A 129 14.79 7.16 16.03
CA GLU A 129 15.88 7.81 15.29
C GLU A 129 15.37 8.85 14.27
N ASP A 130 14.20 8.61 13.70
CA ASP A 130 13.53 9.47 12.71
C ASP A 130 12.51 10.44 13.33
N GLY A 131 12.41 10.49 14.66
CA GLY A 131 11.59 11.44 15.39
C GLY A 131 10.54 10.81 16.30
N LYS A 132 9.54 11.60 16.68
CA LYS A 132 8.50 11.16 17.62
C LYS A 132 7.47 10.26 16.93
N ALA A 133 7.36 9.02 17.39
CA ALA A 133 6.33 8.06 17.00
C ALA A 133 5.14 8.12 17.97
N LYS A 134 3.99 8.54 17.47
CA LYS A 134 2.72 8.54 18.22
C LYS A 134 1.94 7.26 17.93
N VAL A 135 1.41 6.64 18.98
CA VAL A 135 0.53 5.46 18.88
C VAL A 135 -0.90 5.88 19.21
N ASP A 136 -1.84 5.59 18.31
CA ASP A 136 -3.25 5.94 18.52
C ASP A 136 -3.93 5.08 19.59
N GLY A 137 -3.45 3.85 19.79
CA GLY A 137 -3.92 2.93 20.81
C GLY A 137 -3.09 1.66 20.83
N ILE A 138 -2.91 1.11 22.04
CA ILE A 138 -2.25 -0.17 22.29
C ILE A 138 -3.11 -0.97 23.28
N SER A 139 -3.24 -2.28 23.05
CA SER A 139 -3.99 -3.18 23.93
C SER A 139 -3.42 -4.60 23.86
N TYR A 140 -3.70 -5.39 24.88
CA TYR A 140 -3.41 -6.82 24.88
C TYR A 140 -4.53 -7.58 24.15
N VAL A 141 -4.15 -8.64 23.43
CA VAL A 141 -5.10 -9.52 22.72
C VAL A 141 -5.80 -10.43 23.75
N ASP A 142 -7.13 -10.38 23.78
CA ASP A 142 -8.05 -11.23 24.57
C ASP A 142 -7.88 -11.21 26.11
N GLY A 143 -8.13 -10.06 26.75
CA GLY A 143 -8.51 -10.03 28.17
C GLY A 143 -7.50 -10.61 29.19
N LYS A 144 -6.30 -11.01 28.75
CA LYS A 144 -5.21 -11.45 29.61
C LYS A 144 -4.77 -10.25 30.45
N LYS A 145 -5.36 -10.16 31.63
CA LYS A 145 -4.87 -9.29 32.70
C LYS A 145 -3.47 -9.74 33.09
N MET A 146 -2.70 -8.75 33.52
CA MET A 146 -1.36 -8.89 34.10
C MET A 146 -1.23 -10.17 34.95
N LYS A 147 -0.22 -10.98 34.65
CA LYS A 147 0.39 -11.86 35.65
C LYS A 147 1.70 -11.23 36.09
#